data_AF-A0A2M9JVJ9-F1
#
_entry.id   AF-A0A2M9JVJ9-F1
#
_cell.length_a   1.000
_cell.length_b   1.000
_cell.length_c   1.000
_cell.angle_alpha   90.00
_cell.angle_beta   90.00
_cell.angle_gamma   90.00
#
_symmetry.space_group_name_H-M   'P 1'
#
loop_
_entity.id
_entity.type
_entity.pdbx_description
1 polymer ?
#
loop_
_entity_poly.entity_id
_entity_poly.type
_entity_poly.pdbx_seq_one_letter_code
_entity_poly.pdbx_strand_id
1 'polypeptide(L)'
;MPTSAPRCTCARPGARARGAPGWDRPRPPVPLAAAQELIEVAPGIVDTWTSYDARELGAAELAATVGNSVSLGISARRAPLRAAAMLRGALGERPAPADAAVAARLDGLVGEWCEDTERQYEPRWVPLTAQTNLHMQTMLAIARELA
;
A
#
# COMPACT_ATOMS: atom_id res chain seq x y z
N MET A 1 -38.54 -42.82 -4.11
CA MET A 1 -37.37 -42.95 -3.21
C MET A 1 -37.03 -41.58 -2.64
N PRO A 2 -37.43 -41.26 -1.40
CA PRO A 2 -36.96 -40.06 -0.72
C PRO A 2 -35.69 -40.39 0.07
N THR A 3 -34.57 -39.78 -0.29
CA THR A 3 -33.30 -39.89 0.41
C THR A 3 -33.33 -39.05 1.69
N SER A 4 -33.38 -39.74 2.82
CA SER A 4 -33.16 -39.20 4.17
C SER A 4 -31.68 -38.84 4.35
N ALA A 5 -31.37 -37.58 4.63
CA ALA A 5 -30.07 -37.17 5.15
C ALA A 5 -30.14 -37.04 6.70
N PRO A 6 -29.11 -37.47 7.44
CA PRO A 6 -29.15 -37.52 8.89
C PRO A 6 -29.00 -36.13 9.53
N ARG A 7 -29.79 -35.90 10.58
CA ARG A 7 -29.65 -34.77 11.50
C ARG A 7 -28.40 -34.99 12.37
N CYS A 8 -27.36 -34.18 12.17
CA CYS A 8 -26.30 -34.01 13.16
C CYS A 8 -26.61 -32.81 14.05
N THR A 9 -27.28 -33.08 15.16
CA THR A 9 -27.35 -32.22 16.33
C THR A 9 -26.01 -32.21 17.05
N CYS A 10 -25.24 -31.14 16.88
CA CYS A 10 -24.14 -30.78 17.77
C CYS A 10 -24.47 -29.42 18.37
N ALA A 11 -25.41 -29.39 19.32
CA ALA A 11 -25.62 -28.22 20.16
C ALA A 11 -24.41 -28.08 21.09
N ARG A 12 -23.61 -27.03 20.90
CA ARG A 12 -22.60 -26.62 21.87
C ARG A 12 -23.18 -25.50 22.73
N PRO A 13 -23.43 -25.71 24.03
CA PRO A 13 -23.91 -24.64 24.90
C PRO A 13 -22.73 -23.73 25.27
N GLY A 14 -22.91 -22.41 25.12
CA GLY A 14 -22.06 -21.43 25.82
C GLY A 14 -21.29 -20.39 25.00
N ALA A 15 -21.58 -20.14 23.72
CA ALA A 15 -21.01 -18.98 23.04
C ALA A 15 -21.86 -17.73 23.32
N ARG A 16 -21.43 -16.90 24.28
CA ARG A 16 -21.93 -15.52 24.42
C ARG A 16 -21.83 -14.83 23.07
N ALA A 17 -22.94 -14.22 22.62
CA ALA A 17 -22.99 -13.43 21.41
C ALA A 17 -21.96 -12.29 21.50
N ARG A 18 -20.83 -12.44 20.81
CA ARG A 18 -19.98 -11.30 20.46
C ARG A 18 -20.78 -10.50 19.43
N GLY A 19 -21.04 -9.24 19.74
CA GLY A 19 -21.78 -8.32 18.87
C GLY A 19 -21.25 -8.36 17.44
N ALA A 20 -22.17 -8.32 16.48
CA ALA A 20 -21.85 -8.32 15.06
C ALA A 20 -20.84 -7.18 14.74
N PRO A 21 -19.80 -7.44 13.92
CA PRO A 21 -18.90 -6.40 13.47
C PRO A 21 -19.68 -5.35 12.67
N GLY A 22 -19.44 -4.06 12.94
CA GLY A 22 -20.22 -2.92 12.46
C GLY A 22 -20.24 -2.75 10.93
N TRP A 23 -21.09 -3.52 10.26
CA TRP A 23 -21.30 -3.50 8.81
C TRP A 23 -22.18 -2.33 8.32
N ASP A 24 -22.65 -1.47 9.22
CA ASP A 24 -23.65 -0.43 8.92
C ASP A 24 -23.07 0.98 8.69
N ARG A 25 -21.77 1.07 8.37
CA ARG A 25 -21.17 2.33 7.93
C ARG A 25 -21.26 2.44 6.41
N PRO A 26 -21.73 3.57 5.85
CA PRO A 26 -21.64 3.82 4.41
C PRO A 26 -20.21 3.60 3.95
N ARG A 27 -20.03 2.76 2.92
CA ARG A 27 -18.71 2.48 2.38
C ARG A 27 -18.15 3.79 1.81
N PRO A 28 -16.93 4.20 2.19
CA PRO A 28 -16.36 5.42 1.67
C PRO A 28 -16.21 5.35 0.14
N PRO A 29 -16.18 6.49 -0.57
CA PRO A 29 -15.80 6.52 -1.98
C PRO A 29 -14.51 5.72 -2.20
N VAL A 30 -14.41 5.00 -3.31
CA VAL A 30 -13.28 4.10 -3.60
C VAL A 30 -11.90 4.75 -3.36
N PRO A 31 -11.66 6.03 -3.74
CA PRO A 31 -10.38 6.69 -3.44
C PRO A 31 -10.11 6.86 -1.94
N LEU A 32 -11.12 7.16 -1.13
CA LEU A 32 -10.97 7.30 0.32
C LEU A 32 -10.70 5.94 0.99
N ALA A 33 -11.39 4.88 0.56
CA ALA A 33 -11.14 3.52 1.05
C ALA A 33 -9.69 3.07 0.76
N ALA A 34 -9.20 3.33 -0.46
CA ALA A 34 -7.84 2.98 -0.86
C ALA A 34 -6.78 3.81 -0.14
N ALA A 35 -7.04 5.09 0.10
CA ALA A 35 -6.13 5.93 0.88
C ALA A 35 -6.02 5.48 2.34
N GLN A 36 -7.15 5.10 2.95
CA GLN A 36 -7.19 4.62 4.33
C GLN A 36 -6.40 3.33 4.49
N GLU A 37 -6.60 2.36 3.61
CA GLU A 37 -5.85 1.09 3.62
C GLU A 37 -4.34 1.34 3.53
N LEU A 38 -3.91 2.23 2.63
CA LEU A 38 -2.49 2.54 2.47
C LEU A 38 -1.88 3.21 3.71
N ILE A 39 -2.64 4.09 4.37
CA ILE A 39 -2.23 4.73 5.63
C ILE A 39 -2.15 3.71 6.77
N GLU A 40 -3.10 2.77 6.83
CA GLU A 40 -3.16 1.73 7.87
C GLU A 40 -2.05 0.69 7.73
N VAL A 41 -1.64 0.35 6.51
CA VAL A 41 -0.55 -0.62 6.25
C VAL A 41 0.84 -0.02 6.45
N ALA A 42 1.01 1.29 6.26
CA ALA A 42 2.33 1.94 6.27
C ALA A 42 3.17 1.68 7.54
N PRO A 43 2.63 1.73 8.78
CA PRO A 43 3.39 1.40 9.99
C PRO A 43 3.96 -0.02 9.97
N GLY A 44 3.18 -1.02 9.54
CA GLY A 44 3.65 -2.42 9.47
C GLY A 44 4.76 -2.62 8.43
N ILE A 45 4.75 -1.86 7.33
CA ILE A 45 5.85 -1.84 6.36
C ILE A 45 7.11 -1.24 7.01
N VAL A 46 6.99 -0.14 7.74
CA VAL A 46 8.11 0.49 8.46
C VAL A 46 8.68 -0.47 9.52
N ASP A 47 7.83 -1.14 10.28
CA ASP A 47 8.26 -2.15 11.26
C ASP A 47 8.99 -3.30 10.56
N THR A 48 8.50 -3.75 9.40
CA THR A 48 9.18 -4.77 8.58
C THR A 48 10.56 -4.29 8.11
N TRP A 49 10.68 -3.05 7.63
CA TRP A 49 11.97 -2.50 7.18
C TRP A 49 12.97 -2.27 8.32
N THR A 50 12.50 -2.03 9.54
CA THR A 50 13.34 -1.76 10.71
C THR A 50 13.63 -3.00 11.56
N SER A 51 12.86 -4.09 11.39
CA SER A 51 12.99 -5.33 12.18
C SER A 51 13.97 -6.34 11.61
N TYR A 52 14.33 -6.28 10.33
CA TYR A 52 15.38 -7.16 9.79
C TYR A 52 16.75 -6.71 10.29
N ASP A 53 17.30 -7.42 11.27
CA ASP A 53 18.74 -7.39 11.53
C ASP A 53 19.44 -7.97 10.29
N ALA A 54 20.20 -7.12 9.59
CA ALA A 54 20.94 -7.52 8.38
C ALA A 54 21.85 -8.74 8.60
N ARG A 55 22.14 -9.07 9.87
CA ARG A 55 22.92 -10.25 10.29
C ARG A 55 22.20 -11.59 10.11
N GLU A 56 20.87 -11.65 10.15
CA GLU A 56 20.13 -12.93 10.09
C GLU A 56 19.86 -13.42 8.65
N LEU A 57 20.22 -12.62 7.65
CA LEU A 57 19.89 -12.89 6.24
C LEU A 57 20.85 -13.86 5.53
N GLY A 58 21.95 -14.29 6.16
CA GLY A 58 22.93 -15.16 5.52
C GLY A 58 23.43 -14.59 4.17
N ALA A 59 23.67 -15.43 3.16
CA ALA A 59 24.09 -15.00 1.82
C ALA A 59 23.01 -14.22 1.03
N ALA A 60 21.77 -14.17 1.53
CA ALA A 60 20.74 -13.28 1.00
C ALA A 60 20.88 -11.90 1.64
N GLU A 61 22.08 -11.32 1.57
CA GLU A 61 22.33 -9.93 1.95
C GLU A 61 21.25 -9.10 1.22
N LEU A 62 20.26 -8.55 1.94
CA LEU A 62 19.36 -7.54 1.37
C LEU A 62 20.30 -6.41 1.04
N ALA A 63 20.82 -6.45 -0.18
CA ALA A 63 22.13 -5.92 -0.48
C ALA A 63 22.16 -4.51 0.07
N ALA A 64 22.99 -4.26 1.08
CA ALA A 64 23.14 -2.97 1.75
C ALA A 64 23.87 -1.98 0.82
N THR A 65 23.47 -2.03 -0.44
CA THR A 65 23.92 -1.18 -1.53
C THR A 65 23.17 0.14 -1.40
N VAL A 66 23.84 1.19 -1.85
CA VAL A 66 23.22 2.51 -2.04
C VAL A 66 21.94 2.39 -2.88
N GLY A 67 21.91 1.48 -3.86
CA GLY A 67 20.74 1.23 -4.69
C GLY A 67 19.51 0.72 -3.93
N ASN A 68 19.70 -0.20 -2.97
CA ASN A 68 18.60 -0.69 -2.13
C ASN A 68 18.07 0.41 -1.21
N SER A 69 18.96 1.19 -0.58
CA SER A 69 18.60 2.31 0.31
C SER A 69 17.83 3.41 -0.44
N VAL A 70 18.27 3.75 -1.66
CA VAL A 70 17.57 4.70 -2.54
C VAL A 70 16.20 4.16 -2.96
N SER A 71 16.10 2.86 -3.28
CA SER A 71 14.84 2.22 -3.68
C SER A 71 13.81 2.22 -2.53
N LEU A 72 14.27 1.96 -1.30
CA LEU A 72 13.44 2.08 -0.10
C LEU A 72 13.01 3.54 0.14
N GLY A 73 13.93 4.50 0.02
CA GLY A 73 13.63 5.92 0.15
C GLY A 73 12.57 6.42 -0.85
N ILE A 74 12.65 5.99 -2.10
CA ILE A 74 11.64 6.29 -3.13
C ILE A 74 10.30 5.63 -2.80
N SER A 75 10.32 4.36 -2.40
CA SER A 75 9.10 3.59 -2.07
C SER A 75 8.37 4.19 -0.87
N ALA A 76 9.12 4.56 0.17
CA ALA A 76 8.61 5.20 1.38
C ALA A 76 7.87 6.52 1.10
N ARG A 77 8.33 7.31 0.12
CA ARG A 77 7.72 8.59 -0.26
C ARG A 77 6.50 8.44 -1.17
N ARG A 78 6.49 7.41 -2.03
CA ARG A 78 5.40 7.19 -2.99
C ARG A 78 4.09 6.75 -2.32
N ALA A 79 4.16 5.98 -1.23
CA ALA A 79 2.98 5.56 -0.49
C ALA A 79 2.16 6.75 0.06
N PRO A 80 2.72 7.66 0.88
CA PRO A 80 1.97 8.79 1.40
C PRO A 80 1.53 9.77 0.30
N LEU A 81 2.33 9.97 -0.75
CA LEU A 81 1.94 10.80 -1.89
C LEU A 81 0.71 10.24 -2.63
N ARG A 82 0.67 8.92 -2.83
CA ARG A 82 -0.49 8.23 -3.41
C ARG A 82 -1.72 8.34 -2.51
N ALA A 83 -1.55 8.19 -1.19
CA ALA A 83 -2.64 8.37 -0.23
C ALA A 83 -3.19 9.81 -0.28
N ALA A 84 -2.31 10.83 -0.26
CA ALA A 84 -2.71 12.24 -0.33
C ALA A 84 -3.47 12.56 -1.63
N ALA A 85 -2.98 12.07 -2.78
CA ALA A 85 -3.66 12.25 -4.06
C ALA A 85 -5.02 11.55 -4.12
N MET A 86 -5.13 10.34 -3.54
CA MET A 86 -6.40 9.61 -3.44
C MET A 86 -7.41 10.32 -2.54
N LEU A 87 -6.97 10.84 -1.39
CA LEU A 87 -7.79 11.68 -0.50
C LEU A 87 -8.25 12.94 -1.23
N ARG A 88 -7.35 13.61 -1.96
CA ARG A 88 -7.69 14.81 -2.74
C ARG A 88 -8.72 14.51 -3.82
N GLY A 89 -8.58 13.38 -4.51
CA GLY A 89 -9.55 12.91 -5.50
C GLY A 89 -10.91 12.54 -4.90
N ALA A 90 -10.93 12.02 -3.66
CA ALA A 90 -12.17 11.73 -2.94
C ALA A 90 -13.00 12.98 -2.64
N LEU A 91 -12.36 14.14 -2.50
CA LEU A 91 -13.02 15.44 -2.30
C LEU A 91 -13.63 16.01 -3.60
N GLY A 92 -13.29 15.43 -4.76
CA GLY A 92 -13.74 15.86 -6.07
C GLY A 92 -13.10 17.17 -6.56
N GLU A 93 -13.46 17.58 -7.78
CA GLU A 93 -12.94 18.79 -8.44
C GLU A 93 -13.37 20.08 -7.74
N ARG A 94 -14.58 20.07 -7.15
CA ARG A 94 -15.15 21.21 -6.44
C ARG A 94 -15.56 20.79 -5.03
N PRO A 95 -14.61 20.77 -4.08
CA PRO A 95 -14.90 20.40 -2.70
C PRO A 95 -15.94 21.33 -2.08
N ALA A 96 -16.71 20.80 -1.13
CA ALA A 96 -17.62 21.63 -0.34
C ALA A 96 -16.81 22.70 0.42
N PRO A 97 -17.41 23.85 0.78
CA PRO A 97 -16.71 24.91 1.51
C PRO A 97 -16.05 24.42 2.81
N ALA A 98 -16.67 23.43 3.48
CA ALA A 98 -16.14 22.81 4.69
C ALA A 98 -14.83 22.00 4.44
N ASP A 99 -14.64 21.49 3.22
CA ASP A 99 -13.52 20.63 2.85
C ASP A 99 -12.41 21.39 2.08
N ALA A 100 -12.65 22.65 1.71
CA ALA A 100 -11.73 23.44 0.90
C ALA A 100 -10.35 23.59 1.55
N ALA A 101 -10.30 23.77 2.88
CA ALA A 101 -9.05 23.85 3.62
C ALA A 101 -8.27 22.52 3.60
N VAL A 102 -8.99 21.39 3.66
CA VAL A 102 -8.39 20.05 3.59
C VAL A 102 -7.84 19.79 2.19
N ALA A 103 -8.60 20.13 1.15
CA ALA A 103 -8.15 20.02 -0.24
C ALA A 103 -6.86 20.82 -0.48
N ALA A 104 -6.83 22.09 -0.05
CA ALA A 104 -5.65 22.95 -0.17
C ALA A 104 -4.43 22.39 0.60
N ARG A 105 -4.64 21.80 1.78
CA ARG A 105 -3.57 21.15 2.55
C ARG A 105 -3.02 19.92 1.82
N LEU A 106 -3.90 19.09 1.24
CA LEU A 106 -3.48 17.92 0.48
C LEU A 106 -2.71 18.31 -0.79
N ASP A 107 -3.17 19.35 -1.50
CA ASP A 107 -2.48 19.88 -2.67
C ASP A 107 -1.09 20.42 -2.29
N GLY A 108 -0.98 21.13 -1.17
CA GLY A 108 0.31 21.59 -0.63
C GLY A 108 1.26 20.45 -0.28
N LEU A 109 0.78 19.42 0.41
CA LEU A 109 1.59 18.24 0.76
C LEU A 109 2.10 17.49 -0.47
N VAL A 110 1.24 17.29 -1.48
CA VAL A 110 1.65 16.67 -2.74
C VAL A 110 2.70 17.52 -3.44
N GLY A 111 2.50 18.84 -3.50
CA GLY A 111 3.48 19.77 -4.07
C GLY A 111 4.84 19.71 -3.39
N GLU A 112 4.88 19.86 -2.06
CA GLU A 112 6.12 19.81 -1.27
C GLU A 112 6.90 18.50 -1.47
N TRP A 113 6.21 17.36 -1.52
CA TRP A 113 6.86 16.06 -1.73
C TRP A 113 7.31 15.82 -3.17
N CYS A 114 6.57 16.33 -4.17
CA CYS A 114 7.05 16.33 -5.55
C CYS A 114 8.36 17.13 -5.65
N GLU A 115 8.41 18.33 -5.09
CA GLU A 115 9.61 19.16 -5.07
C GLU A 115 10.79 18.50 -4.34
N ASP A 116 10.53 17.86 -3.19
CA ASP A 116 11.58 17.16 -2.44
C ASP A 116 12.11 15.93 -3.20
N THR A 117 11.22 15.21 -3.90
CA THR A 117 11.59 14.07 -4.75
C THR A 117 12.40 14.52 -5.95
N GLU A 118 12.01 15.63 -6.59
CA GLU A 118 12.75 16.22 -7.71
C GLU A 118 14.16 16.65 -7.28
N ARG A 119 14.27 17.37 -6.16
CA ARG A 119 15.55 17.81 -5.60
C ARG A 119 16.47 16.66 -5.22
N GLN A 120 15.93 15.57 -4.69
CA GLN A 120 16.76 14.47 -4.19
C GLN A 120 17.17 13.47 -5.26
N TYR A 121 16.31 13.21 -6.26
CA TYR A 121 16.50 12.09 -7.19
C TYR A 121 16.66 12.50 -8.66
N GLU A 122 16.51 13.79 -8.99
CA GLU A 122 16.64 14.31 -10.37
C GLU A 122 15.91 13.41 -11.39
N PRO A 123 14.59 13.20 -11.23
CA PRO A 123 13.86 12.21 -12.01
C PRO A 123 13.94 12.55 -13.50
N ARG A 124 14.57 11.67 -14.25
CA ARG A 124 14.62 11.74 -15.72
C ARG A 124 13.52 10.90 -16.33
N TRP A 125 12.97 11.39 -17.44
CA TRP A 125 12.08 10.57 -18.24
C TRP A 125 12.84 9.35 -18.78
N VAL A 126 12.23 8.16 -18.65
CA VAL A 126 12.75 6.90 -19.18
C VAL A 126 11.73 6.36 -20.19
N PRO A 127 12.15 6.06 -21.44
CA PRO A 127 11.25 5.48 -22.42
C PRO A 127 10.55 4.24 -21.90
N LEU A 128 9.23 4.12 -22.16
CA LEU A 128 8.45 2.97 -21.70
C LEU A 128 9.05 1.64 -22.15
N THR A 129 9.56 1.57 -23.38
CA THR A 129 10.23 0.38 -23.93
C THR A 129 11.48 -0.02 -23.14
N ALA A 130 12.24 0.94 -22.62
CA ALA A 130 13.39 0.67 -21.78
C ALA A 130 12.96 0.13 -20.41
N GLN A 131 11.88 0.67 -19.84
CA GLN A 131 11.31 0.19 -18.57
C GLN A 131 10.78 -1.24 -18.68
N THR A 132 9.99 -1.52 -19.72
CA THR A 132 9.39 -2.84 -19.93
C THR A 132 10.45 -3.90 -20.23
N ASN A 133 11.48 -3.57 -21.01
CA ASN A 133 12.60 -4.46 -21.26
C ASN A 133 13.37 -4.78 -19.98
N LEU A 134 13.69 -3.78 -19.16
CA LEU A 134 14.37 -4.02 -17.89
C LEU A 134 13.53 -4.93 -16.98
N HIS A 135 12.24 -4.63 -16.83
CA HIS A 135 11.34 -5.43 -15.99
C HIS A 135 11.27 -6.88 -16.47
N MET A 136 11.09 -7.10 -17.78
CA MET A 136 11.06 -8.44 -18.36
C MET A 136 12.38 -9.19 -18.11
N GLN A 137 13.52 -8.57 -18.34
CA GLN A 137 14.83 -9.18 -18.12
C GLN A 137 15.05 -9.55 -16.64
N THR A 138 14.65 -8.67 -15.72
CA THR A 138 14.69 -8.95 -14.27
C THR A 138 13.80 -10.14 -13.91
N MET A 139 12.56 -10.17 -14.41
CA MET A 139 11.63 -11.28 -14.14
C MET A 139 12.14 -12.62 -14.70
N LEU A 140 12.74 -12.60 -15.89
CA LEU A 140 13.36 -13.78 -16.49
C LEU A 140 14.59 -14.25 -15.71
N ALA A 141 15.41 -13.34 -15.21
CA ALA A 141 16.55 -13.67 -14.36
C ALA A 141 16.08 -14.34 -13.06
N ILE A 142 15.11 -13.75 -12.37
CA ILE A 142 14.51 -14.33 -11.14
C ILE A 142 13.92 -15.71 -11.42
N ALA A 143 13.17 -15.87 -12.51
CA ALA A 143 12.56 -17.15 -12.86
C ALA A 143 13.59 -18.26 -13.09
N ARG A 144 14.79 -17.94 -13.58
CA ARG A 144 15.89 -18.90 -13.76
C ARG A 144 16.56 -19.29 -12.44
N GLU A 145 16.67 -18.37 -11.49
CA GLU A 145 17.23 -18.66 -10.16
C GLU A 145 16.28 -19.51 -9.29
N LEU A 146 14.97 -19.47 -9.59
CA LEU A 146 13.94 -20.22 -8.87
C LEU A 146 13.53 -21.56 -9.52
N ALA A 147 14.15 -21.92 -10.66
CA ALA A 147 13.87 -23.15 -11.42
C ALA A 147 14.92 -24.24 -11.15
#